data_AF-A0A4R4YLB9-F1
#
_entry.id   AF-A0A4R4YLB9-F1
#
_cell.length_a   1.000
_cell.length_b   1.000
_cell.length_c   1.000
_cell.angle_alpha   90.00
_cell.angle_beta   90.00
_cell.angle_gamma   90.00
#
_symmetry.space_group_name_H-M   'P 1'
#
loop_
_entity.id
_entity.type
_entity.pdbx_description
1 polymer ?
#
loop_
_entity_poly.entity_id
_entity_poly.type
_entity_poly.pdbx_seq_one_letter_code
_entity_poly.pdbx_strand_id
1 'polypeptide(L)'
;MAPATRAAWTFTSEAPASGTAPVPLLFIDYDLRLDLENTAPRGLPYTFGVNVSQSQPQGPNVAAAKVWASFDDGVNWQELTVRGGQGLSTVGVKHPARGGSGFVSLRVQAADTAGNTIEQTIIWAYRLR
;
A
#
# COMPACT_ATOMS: atom_id res chain seq x y z
N MET A 1 -10.73 -11.32 15.17
CA MET A 1 -10.66 -10.09 14.35
C MET A 1 -10.15 -10.51 12.98
N ALA A 2 -10.75 -10.01 11.89
CA ALA A 2 -10.43 -10.38 10.51
C ALA A 2 -10.10 -9.12 9.70
N PRO A 3 -9.09 -9.16 8.82
CA PRO A 3 -8.66 -7.98 8.07
C PRO A 3 -9.78 -7.43 7.19
N ALA A 4 -9.81 -6.11 7.02
CA ALA A 4 -10.75 -5.41 6.15
C ALA A 4 -9.99 -4.51 5.18
N THR A 5 -10.35 -4.56 3.89
CA THR A 5 -9.68 -3.80 2.83
C THR A 5 -10.66 -2.89 2.12
N ARG A 6 -10.23 -1.64 1.91
CA ARG A 6 -10.89 -0.66 1.03
C ARG A 6 -9.87 -0.17 0.02
N ALA A 7 -10.26 -0.13 -1.25
CA ALA A 7 -9.45 0.45 -2.31
C ALA A 7 -10.30 1.39 -3.18
N ALA A 8 -9.70 2.48 -3.64
CA ALA A 8 -10.31 3.46 -4.51
C ALA A 8 -9.32 3.84 -5.63
N TRP A 9 -9.83 3.90 -6.86
CA TRP A 9 -9.07 4.28 -8.04
C TRP A 9 -9.65 5.57 -8.62
N THR A 10 -8.77 6.45 -9.10
CA THR A 10 -9.15 7.58 -9.96
C THR A 10 -8.34 7.48 -11.23
N PHE A 11 -9.00 7.46 -12.38
CA PHE A 11 -8.36 7.38 -13.68
C PHE A 11 -9.22 8.04 -14.75
N THR A 12 -8.59 8.42 -15.86
CA THR A 12 -9.31 8.92 -17.04
C THR A 12 -9.49 7.78 -18.03
N SER A 13 -10.68 7.67 -18.63
CA SER A 13 -10.97 6.70 -19.69
C SER A 13 -11.77 7.35 -20.82
N GLU A 14 -11.63 6.78 -22.03
CA GLU A 14 -12.36 7.16 -23.23
C GLU A 14 -12.98 5.91 -23.87
N ALA A 15 -14.18 6.06 -24.44
CA ALA A 15 -14.83 4.97 -25.16
C ALA A 15 -14.07 4.66 -26.46
N PRO A 16 -13.67 3.42 -26.72
CA PRO A 16 -12.99 3.08 -27.97
C PRO A 16 -13.97 3.16 -29.15
N ALA A 17 -13.44 3.48 -30.33
CA ALA A 17 -14.24 3.55 -31.57
C ALA A 17 -14.89 2.20 -31.92
N SER A 18 -14.26 1.08 -31.54
CA SER A 18 -14.84 -0.26 -31.60
C SER A 18 -14.16 -1.18 -30.57
N GLY A 19 -14.87 -2.21 -30.11
CA GLY A 19 -14.33 -3.20 -29.17
C GLY A 19 -14.17 -2.70 -27.74
N THR A 20 -13.12 -3.15 -27.05
CA THR A 20 -12.81 -2.83 -25.65
C THR A 20 -11.37 -2.32 -25.52
N ALA A 21 -11.14 -1.32 -24.68
CA ALA A 21 -9.81 -0.80 -24.38
C ALA A 21 -9.46 -1.00 -22.89
N PRO A 22 -8.18 -1.26 -22.55
CA PRO A 22 -7.74 -1.36 -21.17
C PRO A 22 -7.79 0.01 -20.48
N VAL A 23 -8.24 0.05 -19.24
CA VAL A 23 -8.15 1.25 -18.39
C VAL A 23 -6.83 1.28 -17.61
N PRO A 24 -6.25 2.47 -17.34
CA PRO A 24 -4.95 2.61 -16.70
C PRO A 24 -5.06 2.47 -15.17
N LEU A 25 -5.40 1.27 -14.71
CA LEU A 25 -5.49 0.96 -13.29
C LEU A 25 -4.10 0.70 -12.71
N LEU A 26 -3.87 1.28 -11.53
CA LEU A 26 -2.71 0.97 -10.69
C LEU A 26 -3.03 -0.18 -9.75
N PHE A 27 -2.02 -0.98 -9.41
CA PHE A 27 -2.10 -2.07 -8.43
C PHE A 27 -1.01 -1.91 -7.39
N ILE A 28 -1.28 -2.34 -6.16
CA ILE A 28 -0.31 -2.31 -5.06
C ILE A 28 -0.08 -3.75 -4.60
N ASP A 29 1.18 -4.17 -4.61
CA ASP A 29 1.66 -5.41 -4.04
C ASP A 29 2.57 -5.12 -2.84
N TYR A 30 2.51 -5.98 -1.82
CA TYR A 30 3.30 -5.83 -0.60
C TYR A 30 4.21 -7.04 -0.39
N ASP A 31 5.49 -6.79 -0.14
CA ASP A 31 6.43 -7.79 0.38
C ASP A 31 6.66 -7.55 1.87
N LEU A 32 5.69 -8.00 2.68
CA LEU A 32 5.68 -7.78 4.12
C LEU A 32 6.61 -8.69 4.89
N ARG A 33 7.20 -9.75 4.32
CA ARG A 33 8.14 -10.68 4.98
C ARG A 33 7.65 -11.26 6.33
N LEU A 34 6.35 -11.52 6.44
CA LEU A 34 5.71 -12.01 7.66
C LEU A 34 5.95 -13.51 7.85
N ASP A 35 5.79 -14.00 9.08
CA ASP A 35 5.77 -15.44 9.34
C ASP A 35 4.42 -16.08 8.95
N LEU A 36 4.34 -17.41 9.04
CA LEU A 36 3.16 -18.20 8.65
C LEU A 36 1.89 -17.86 9.45
N GLU A 37 2.04 -17.18 10.59
CA GLU A 37 0.93 -16.69 11.41
C GLU A 37 0.51 -15.26 11.06
N ASN A 38 1.06 -14.70 9.97
CA ASN A 38 0.85 -13.32 9.53
C ASN A 38 1.30 -12.30 10.60
N THR A 39 2.45 -12.55 11.23
CA THR A 39 2.98 -11.70 12.30
C THR A 39 4.37 -11.12 12.02
N ALA A 40 4.66 -10.02 12.70
CA ALA A 40 5.96 -9.36 12.72
C ALA A 40 6.41 -9.06 14.17
N PRO A 41 7.74 -8.91 14.42
CA PRO A 41 8.25 -8.63 15.76
C PRO A 41 7.78 -7.28 16.32
N ARG A 42 7.35 -7.27 17.57
CA ARG A 42 7.00 -6.06 18.32
C ARG A 42 8.25 -5.29 18.77
N GLY A 43 8.14 -3.95 18.87
CA GLY A 43 9.16 -3.10 19.47
C GLY A 43 10.45 -2.91 18.67
N LEU A 44 10.58 -3.55 17.51
CA LEU A 44 11.74 -3.48 16.65
C LEU A 44 11.46 -2.63 15.40
N PRO A 45 12.49 -2.02 14.80
CA PRO A 45 12.41 -1.52 13.43
C PRO A 45 12.06 -2.66 12.47
N TYR A 46 11.25 -2.34 11.47
CA TYR A 46 10.79 -3.28 10.46
C TYR A 46 10.82 -2.62 9.09
N THR A 47 11.12 -3.40 8.05
CA THR A 47 11.13 -2.91 6.67
C THR A 47 10.43 -3.89 5.74
N PHE A 48 9.65 -3.37 4.81
CA PHE A 48 8.91 -4.15 3.83
C PHE A 48 8.92 -3.49 2.46
N GLY A 49 8.66 -4.28 1.41
CA GLY A 49 8.52 -3.80 0.05
C GLY A 49 7.10 -3.35 -0.25
N VAL A 50 6.96 -2.27 -1.02
CA VAL A 50 5.72 -1.88 -1.70
C VAL A 50 6.05 -1.73 -3.18
N ASN A 51 5.35 -2.51 -4.00
CA ASN A 51 5.41 -2.40 -5.45
C ASN A 51 4.11 -1.82 -5.97
N VAL A 52 4.19 -0.81 -6.82
CA VAL A 52 3.07 -0.23 -7.52
C VAL A 52 3.27 -0.47 -9.01
N SER A 53 2.34 -1.21 -9.60
CA SER A 53 2.35 -1.58 -11.01
C SER A 53 1.11 -1.04 -11.71
N GLN A 54 1.05 -1.17 -13.03
CA GLN A 54 -0.07 -0.74 -13.86
C GLN A 54 -0.58 -1.88 -14.74
N SER A 55 -1.85 -1.80 -15.15
CA SER A 55 -2.50 -2.76 -16.04
C SER A 55 -1.92 -2.77 -17.47
N GLN A 56 -1.32 -1.67 -17.92
CA GLN A 56 -0.87 -1.49 -19.30
C GLN A 56 0.65 -1.69 -19.42
N PRO A 57 1.15 -2.56 -20.32
CA PRO A 57 2.59 -2.83 -20.45
C PRO A 57 3.46 -1.61 -20.82
N GLN A 58 2.88 -0.62 -21.49
CA GLN A 58 3.57 0.62 -21.93
C GLN A 58 2.87 1.89 -21.42
N GLY A 59 2.13 1.80 -20.32
CA GLY A 59 1.46 2.96 -19.76
C GLY A 59 2.39 3.89 -18.98
N PRO A 60 1.87 4.95 -18.36
CA PRO A 60 2.65 5.97 -17.66
C PRO A 60 3.56 5.42 -16.57
N ASN A 61 4.65 6.12 -16.29
CA ASN A 61 5.55 5.73 -15.22
C ASN A 61 4.85 5.92 -13.87
N VAL A 62 5.01 4.94 -12.98
CA VAL A 62 4.49 5.05 -11.62
C VAL A 62 5.37 5.99 -10.80
N ALA A 63 4.78 7.02 -10.18
CA ALA A 63 5.47 7.92 -9.27
C ALA A 63 5.69 7.26 -7.89
N ALA A 64 6.33 7.98 -6.97
CA ALA A 64 6.57 7.46 -5.62
C ALA A 64 5.26 7.26 -4.85
N ALA A 65 5.19 6.19 -4.05
CA ALA A 65 4.06 5.93 -3.16
C ALA A 65 4.25 6.64 -1.81
N LYS A 66 3.14 7.05 -1.20
CA LYS A 66 3.08 7.43 0.21
C LYS A 66 2.47 6.28 1.00
N VAL A 67 3.04 6.01 2.17
CA VAL A 67 2.63 4.88 3.02
C VAL A 67 2.46 5.35 4.45
N TRP A 68 1.37 4.94 5.08
CA TRP A 68 1.08 5.19 6.48
C TRP A 68 0.83 3.89 7.23
N ALA A 69 1.15 3.89 8.52
CA ALA A 69 0.75 2.85 9.45
C ALA A 69 -0.15 3.40 10.56
N SER A 70 -1.05 2.55 11.03
CA SER A 70 -1.84 2.76 12.25
C SER A 70 -1.65 1.57 13.18
N PHE A 71 -1.60 1.85 14.48
CA PHE A 71 -1.47 0.86 15.56
C PHE A 71 -2.69 0.84 16.49
N ASP A 72 -3.75 1.55 16.10
CA ASP A 72 -4.99 1.78 16.84
C ASP A 72 -6.21 1.60 15.93
N ASP A 73 -6.18 0.52 15.14
CA ASP A 73 -7.31 0.07 14.30
C ASP A 73 -7.75 1.08 13.23
N GLY A 74 -6.83 1.92 12.77
CA GLY A 74 -7.07 2.90 11.71
C GLY A 74 -7.61 4.24 12.21
N VAL A 75 -7.59 4.50 13.52
CA VAL A 75 -8.03 5.78 14.09
C VAL A 75 -7.00 6.88 13.81
N ASN A 76 -5.71 6.62 14.07
CA ASN A 76 -4.63 7.56 13.79
C ASN A 76 -3.61 6.96 12.81
N TRP A 77 -3.12 7.79 11.89
CA TRP A 77 -2.21 7.37 10.81
C TRP A 77 -0.89 8.12 10.90
N GLN A 78 0.22 7.38 10.95
CA GLN A 78 1.57 7.90 10.91
C GLN A 78 2.17 7.68 9.52
N GLU A 79 2.65 8.75 8.89
CA GLU A 79 3.37 8.64 7.62
C GLU A 79 4.73 7.98 7.84
N LEU A 80 5.07 7.03 6.98
CA LEU A 80 6.28 6.24 7.06
C LEU A 80 7.36 6.78 6.13
N THR A 81 8.61 6.46 6.44
CA THR A 81 9.72 6.75 5.53
C THR A 81 9.69 5.75 4.38
N VAL A 82 9.55 6.27 3.17
CA VAL A 82 9.60 5.50 1.92
C VAL A 82 10.90 5.83 1.19
N ARG A 83 11.63 4.81 0.74
CA ARG A 83 12.84 4.94 -0.07
C ARG A 83 12.66 4.19 -1.38
N GLY A 84 13.21 4.73 -2.47
CA GLY A 84 13.01 4.21 -3.82
C GLY A 84 12.09 5.09 -4.64
N GLY A 85 11.51 4.53 -5.69
CA GLY A 85 10.67 5.24 -6.66
C GLY A 85 10.41 4.37 -7.89
N GLN A 86 9.69 4.92 -8.87
CA GLN A 86 9.36 4.20 -10.11
C GLN A 86 8.60 2.88 -9.85
N GLY A 87 7.60 2.93 -8.96
CA GLY A 87 6.81 1.77 -8.57
C GLY A 87 7.46 0.87 -7.52
N LEU A 88 8.78 0.84 -7.35
CA LEU A 88 9.44 -0.02 -6.36
C LEU A 88 9.95 0.77 -5.16
N SER A 89 9.41 0.47 -3.98
CA SER A 89 9.73 1.18 -2.74
C SER A 89 9.99 0.25 -1.57
N THR A 90 10.94 0.64 -0.71
CA THR A 90 11.17 0.05 0.60
C THR A 90 10.63 1.00 1.67
N VAL A 91 9.81 0.48 2.57
CA VAL A 91 9.16 1.25 3.63
C VAL A 91 9.75 0.86 4.98
N GLY A 92 10.10 1.85 5.80
CA GLY A 92 10.53 1.64 7.19
C GLY A 92 9.44 1.99 8.18
N VAL A 93 9.20 1.11 9.16
CA VAL A 93 8.27 1.33 10.26
C VAL A 93 8.91 0.93 11.59
N LYS A 94 8.61 1.68 12.66
CA LYS A 94 8.99 1.31 14.02
C LYS A 94 7.77 0.77 14.73
N HIS A 95 7.75 -0.52 15.03
CA HIS A 95 6.64 -1.10 15.77
C HIS A 95 6.64 -0.62 17.23
N PRO A 96 5.46 -0.31 17.81
CA PRO A 96 5.36 0.03 19.21
C PRO A 96 5.80 -1.17 20.07
N ALA A 97 6.52 -0.92 21.17
CA ALA A 97 6.95 -1.96 22.09
C ALA A 97 5.82 -2.41 23.05
N ARG A 98 4.85 -1.52 23.31
CA ARG A 98 3.70 -1.73 24.20
C ARG A 98 2.51 -0.90 23.69
N GLY A 99 1.31 -1.23 24.14
CA GLY A 99 0.08 -0.54 23.75
C GLY A 99 -0.38 -0.85 22.33
N GLY A 100 -1.38 -0.11 21.86
CA GLY A 100 -2.07 -0.35 20.60
C GLY A 100 -2.96 -1.59 20.63
N SER A 101 -3.59 -1.91 19.49
CA SER A 101 -4.47 -3.08 19.37
C SER A 101 -3.73 -4.41 19.18
N GLY A 102 -2.40 -4.36 19.02
CA GLY A 102 -1.58 -5.50 18.66
C GLY A 102 -1.59 -5.83 17.16
N PHE A 103 -2.21 -5.00 16.33
CA PHE A 103 -2.22 -5.10 14.88
C PHE A 103 -1.61 -3.86 14.24
N VAL A 104 -1.09 -4.02 13.03
CA VAL A 104 -0.70 -2.92 12.15
C VAL A 104 -1.72 -2.83 11.03
N SER A 105 -2.25 -1.63 10.83
CA SER A 105 -3.06 -1.29 9.66
C SER A 105 -2.22 -0.44 8.71
N LEU A 106 -2.41 -0.60 7.41
CA LEU A 106 -1.65 0.09 6.37
C LEU A 106 -2.57 0.95 5.52
N ARG A 107 -2.09 2.12 5.12
CA ARG A 107 -2.69 2.94 4.07
C ARG A 107 -1.60 3.26 3.06
N VAL A 108 -1.92 3.13 1.78
CA VAL A 108 -1.01 3.45 0.67
C VAL A 108 -1.75 4.34 -0.31
N GLN A 109 -1.06 5.37 -0.78
CA GLN A 109 -1.51 6.22 -1.88
C GLN A 109 -0.40 6.24 -2.93
N ALA A 110 -0.76 6.03 -4.19
CA ALA A 110 0.17 6.13 -5.30
C ALA A 110 -0.47 6.83 -6.49
N ALA A 111 0.37 7.39 -7.35
CA ALA A 111 -0.02 8.03 -8.58
C ALA A 111 0.96 7.66 -9.70
N ASP A 112 0.52 7.77 -10.95
CA ASP A 112 1.41 7.73 -12.11
C ASP A 112 1.67 9.14 -12.68
N THR A 113 2.56 9.24 -13.67
CA THR A 113 2.90 10.52 -14.32
C THR A 113 1.78 11.10 -15.18
N ALA A 114 0.69 10.36 -15.42
CA ALA A 114 -0.50 10.86 -16.11
C ALA A 114 -1.60 11.32 -15.13
N GLY A 115 -1.38 11.19 -13.83
CA GLY A 115 -2.32 11.62 -12.80
C GLY A 115 -3.36 10.57 -12.40
N ASN A 116 -3.23 9.31 -12.87
CA ASN A 116 -4.06 8.22 -12.35
C ASN A 116 -3.60 7.89 -10.93
N THR A 117 -4.53 7.55 -10.03
CA THR A 117 -4.23 7.32 -8.62
C THR A 117 -4.90 6.07 -8.06
N ILE A 118 -4.27 5.46 -7.07
CA ILE A 118 -4.87 4.46 -6.19
C ILE A 118 -4.68 4.87 -4.74
N GLU A 119 -5.72 4.70 -3.93
CA GLU A 119 -5.65 4.72 -2.47
C GLU A 119 -6.16 3.39 -1.94
N GLN A 120 -5.39 2.74 -1.07
CA GLN A 120 -5.79 1.51 -0.41
C GLN A 120 -5.60 1.63 1.10
N THR A 121 -6.56 1.15 1.87
CA THR A 121 -6.47 0.98 3.32
C THR A 121 -6.74 -0.47 3.68
N ILE A 122 -5.84 -1.07 4.46
CA ILE A 122 -5.95 -2.42 5.01
C ILE A 122 -5.95 -2.29 6.53
N ILE A 123 -7.09 -2.54 7.14
CA ILE A 123 -7.23 -2.63 8.61
C ILE A 123 -6.80 -4.03 9.05
N TRP A 124 -5.95 -4.08 10.07
CA TRP A 124 -5.34 -5.31 10.59
C TRP A 124 -4.56 -6.10 9.52
N ALA A 125 -3.73 -5.40 8.75
CA ALA A 125 -2.88 -5.99 7.71
C ALA A 125 -2.01 -7.14 8.26
N TYR A 126 -1.44 -6.97 9.44
CA TYR A 126 -0.71 -8.03 10.16
C TYR A 126 -0.69 -7.80 11.66
N ARG A 127 -0.30 -8.84 12.42
CA ARG A 127 -0.24 -8.80 13.88
C ARG A 127 1.18 -8.58 14.39
N LEU A 128 1.31 -7.94 15.55
CA LEU A 128 2.57 -7.81 16.28
C LEU A 128 2.69 -8.91 17.33
N ARG A 129 3.84 -9.59 17.37
CA ARG A 129 4.19 -10.55 18.41
C ARG A 129 5.37 -10.08 19.25
#